data_AF-A0A357KW19-F1
#
_entry.id   AF-A0A357KW19-F1
#
_cell.length_a   1.000
_cell.length_b   1.000
_cell.length_c   1.000
_cell.angle_alpha   90.00
_cell.angle_beta   90.00
_cell.angle_gamma   90.00
#
_symmetry.space_group_name_H-M   'P 1'
#
loop_
_entity.id
_entity.type
_entity.pdbx_description
1 polymer ?
#
loop_
_entity_poly.entity_id
_entity_poly.type
_entity_poly.pdbx_seq_one_letter_code
_entity_poly.pdbx_strand_id
1 'polypeptide(L)'
;MPPRNADQSDAYAIPDLLPDPLPTTPWGLFREWYDQARTQRVQPNTNAMTLATIDPDGTPSARIVLCKDMNLGDDAGYLVFHTNYHGRKGRALAAHPRCALVFHWDDLDKQVRIEGHAARSPEAESDAYFRTRALESRIGAWASQQSEPLDSREALMGRVAEVIQRFEVDLFSDREQVIPRPPHWGGFRVWARAVEVWVGGPGRVHDRARWERSLAPVPRGGGGASTPARGRARGCSRDWGGRREGHRGIEPTSHQVGDKEPVRIRNRKWRRCPPPRFPLDALMA
;
A
#
# COMPACT_ATOMS: atom_id res chain seq x y z
N MET A 1 16.86 4.14 -26.94
CA MET A 1 17.44 5.04 -25.93
C MET A 1 18.94 4.75 -25.87
N PRO A 2 19.82 5.74 -25.95
CA PRO A 2 21.24 5.48 -25.72
C PRO A 2 21.44 5.08 -24.24
N PRO A 3 22.44 4.25 -23.92
CA PRO A 3 22.79 4.00 -22.53
C PRO A 3 23.14 5.33 -21.86
N ARG A 4 22.61 5.58 -20.65
CA ARG A 4 23.12 6.66 -19.80
C ARG A 4 24.63 6.40 -19.65
N ASN A 5 25.45 7.32 -20.16
CA ASN A 5 26.89 7.32 -19.90
C ASN A 5 27.08 7.44 -18.39
N ALA A 6 27.28 6.31 -17.72
CA ALA A 6 27.84 6.30 -16.39
C ALA A 6 29.29 6.74 -16.53
N ASP A 7 29.57 7.94 -16.05
CA ASP A 7 30.92 8.34 -15.65
C ASP A 7 31.51 7.20 -14.80
N GLN A 8 32.63 6.63 -15.26
CA GLN A 8 33.27 5.45 -14.67
C GLN A 8 33.90 5.74 -13.29
N SER A 9 33.79 6.97 -12.78
CA SER A 9 34.28 7.35 -11.45
C SER A 9 33.27 7.15 -10.30
N ASP A 10 31.99 6.91 -10.58
CA ASP A 10 30.94 6.62 -9.57
C ASP A 10 30.68 5.11 -9.36
N ALA A 11 31.46 4.24 -10.01
CA ALA A 11 31.25 2.79 -10.06
C ALA A 11 31.39 2.05 -8.71
N TYR A 12 31.70 2.75 -7.61
CA TYR A 12 31.87 2.20 -6.26
C TYR A 12 31.00 2.87 -5.19
N ALA A 13 30.06 3.75 -5.56
CA ALA A 13 29.00 4.12 -4.61
C ALA A 13 28.25 2.83 -4.24
N ILE A 14 28.45 2.35 -3.01
CA ILE A 14 27.69 1.21 -2.52
C ILE A 14 26.23 1.65 -2.56
N PRO A 15 25.36 1.01 -3.36
CA PRO A 15 23.95 1.37 -3.36
C PRO A 15 23.39 1.24 -1.95
N ASP A 16 22.37 2.02 -1.61
CA ASP A 16 21.62 1.89 -0.36
C ASP A 16 20.94 0.50 -0.31
N LEU A 17 21.72 -0.54 -0.02
CA LEU A 17 21.26 -1.90 0.21
C LEU A 17 20.43 -1.95 1.50
N LEU A 18 19.64 -3.01 1.67
CA LEU A 18 18.81 -3.12 2.85
C LEU A 18 19.68 -3.41 4.08
N PRO A 19 19.36 -2.80 5.24
CA PRO A 19 20.15 -2.93 6.46
C PRO A 19 20.28 -4.39 6.92
N ASP A 20 21.37 -4.69 7.61
CA ASP A 20 21.60 -5.97 8.27
C ASP A 20 22.03 -5.73 9.74
N PRO A 21 21.23 -6.17 10.74
CA PRO A 21 20.00 -6.93 10.61
C PRO A 21 18.84 -6.10 10.04
N LEU A 22 17.92 -6.78 9.35
CA LEU A 22 16.67 -6.16 8.89
C LEU A 22 15.84 -5.60 10.06
N PRO A 23 15.03 -4.54 9.86
CA PRO A 23 14.12 -3.99 10.86
C PRO A 23 12.94 -4.93 11.13
N THR A 24 12.35 -4.82 12.31
CA THR A 24 11.25 -5.71 12.78
C THR A 24 10.00 -5.56 11.94
N THR A 25 9.77 -4.38 11.38
CA THR A 25 8.64 -4.06 10.52
C THR A 25 9.13 -3.38 9.23
N PRO A 26 8.38 -3.53 8.12
CA PRO A 26 8.76 -2.96 6.81
C PRO A 26 8.55 -1.45 6.72
N TRP A 27 7.82 -0.88 7.69
CA TRP A 27 7.21 0.44 7.58
C TRP A 27 8.17 1.60 7.70
N GLY A 28 9.25 1.44 8.46
CA GLY A 28 10.33 2.43 8.49
C GLY A 28 10.96 2.61 7.10
N LEU A 29 11.36 1.49 6.47
CA LEU A 29 11.94 1.49 5.12
C LEU A 29 10.96 2.04 4.08
N PHE A 30 9.70 1.62 4.12
CA PHE A 30 8.71 2.14 3.16
C PHE A 30 8.51 3.65 3.30
N ARG A 31 8.42 4.17 4.54
CA ARG A 31 8.25 5.61 4.78
C ARG A 31 9.44 6.40 4.29
N GLU A 32 10.65 5.95 4.64
CA GLU A 32 11.90 6.57 4.20
C GLU A 32 11.97 6.67 2.68
N TRP A 33 11.72 5.57 1.97
CA TRP A 33 11.78 5.54 0.51
C TRP A 33 10.69 6.40 -0.14
N TYR A 34 9.48 6.37 0.41
CA TYR A 34 8.39 7.22 -0.06
C TYR A 34 8.73 8.71 0.12
N ASP A 35 9.28 9.10 1.27
CA ASP A 35 9.66 10.48 1.56
C ASP A 35 10.86 10.92 0.72
N GLN A 36 11.82 10.04 0.45
CA GLN A 36 12.91 10.27 -0.48
C GLN A 36 12.36 10.55 -1.89
N ALA A 37 11.53 9.65 -2.43
CA ALA A 37 10.91 9.79 -3.74
C ALA A 37 10.08 11.08 -3.87
N ARG A 38 9.39 11.47 -2.79
CA ARG A 38 8.58 12.70 -2.74
C ARG A 38 9.45 13.94 -2.72
N THR A 39 10.47 13.96 -1.87
CA THR A 39 11.36 15.12 -1.67
C THR A 39 12.20 15.37 -2.93
N GLN A 40 12.70 14.30 -3.56
CA GLN A 40 13.47 14.39 -4.79
C GLN A 40 12.61 14.56 -6.04
N ARG A 41 11.27 14.46 -5.92
CA ARG A 41 10.32 14.57 -7.03
C ARG A 41 10.64 13.62 -8.19
N VAL A 42 11.04 12.39 -7.88
CA VAL A 42 11.46 11.38 -8.87
C VAL A 42 10.35 10.99 -9.86
N GLN A 43 9.09 11.30 -9.53
CA GLN A 43 7.97 11.22 -10.46
C GLN A 43 6.87 12.22 -10.10
N PRO A 44 6.02 12.64 -11.05
CA PRO A 44 4.95 13.62 -10.79
C PRO A 44 3.98 13.20 -9.69
N ASN A 45 3.66 11.90 -9.63
CA ASN A 45 2.76 11.32 -8.63
C ASN A 45 3.48 10.26 -7.81
N THR A 46 4.30 10.66 -6.83
CA THR A 46 5.03 9.74 -5.94
C THR A 46 4.13 8.69 -5.28
N ASN A 47 2.87 9.06 -5.00
CA ASN A 47 1.86 8.21 -4.38
C ASN A 47 1.06 7.32 -5.36
N ALA A 48 1.41 7.32 -6.64
CA ALA A 48 0.83 6.38 -7.59
C ALA A 48 1.24 4.94 -7.24
N MET A 49 0.27 4.04 -7.28
CA MET A 49 0.49 2.61 -7.07
C MET A 49 -0.38 1.79 -8.02
N THR A 50 0.16 0.66 -8.48
CA THR A 50 -0.63 -0.33 -9.22
C THR A 50 -1.46 -1.14 -8.23
N LEU A 51 -2.78 -1.17 -8.43
CA LEU A 51 -3.70 -2.05 -7.70
C LEU A 51 -4.07 -3.24 -8.60
N ALA A 52 -3.72 -4.44 -8.15
CA ALA A 52 -4.19 -5.69 -8.73
C ALA A 52 -5.34 -6.29 -7.90
N THR A 53 -6.43 -6.66 -8.58
CA THR A 53 -7.61 -7.32 -8.00
C THR A 53 -7.94 -8.58 -8.79
N ILE A 54 -8.80 -9.42 -8.23
CA ILE A 54 -9.32 -10.64 -8.88
C ILE A 54 -10.82 -10.44 -9.08
N ASP A 55 -11.28 -10.53 -10.32
CA ASP A 55 -12.70 -10.48 -10.66
C ASP A 55 -13.43 -11.75 -10.19
N PRO A 56 -14.78 -11.75 -10.09
CA PRO A 56 -15.53 -12.91 -9.58
C PRO A 56 -15.33 -14.22 -10.35
N ASP A 57 -14.93 -14.14 -11.63
CA ASP A 57 -14.61 -15.28 -12.49
C ASP A 57 -13.16 -15.78 -12.30
N GLY A 58 -12.40 -15.17 -11.40
CA GLY A 58 -10.98 -15.45 -11.17
C GLY A 58 -10.02 -14.67 -12.06
N THR A 59 -10.51 -13.82 -12.98
CA THR A 59 -9.66 -13.06 -13.90
C THR A 59 -8.90 -11.96 -13.15
N PRO A 60 -7.55 -11.89 -13.25
CA PRO A 60 -6.79 -10.80 -12.65
C PRO A 60 -6.98 -9.50 -13.43
N SER A 61 -7.01 -8.37 -12.73
CA SER A 61 -7.05 -7.04 -13.35
C SER A 61 -6.21 -6.04 -12.57
N ALA A 62 -5.41 -5.24 -13.27
CA ALA A 62 -4.52 -4.23 -12.70
C ALA A 62 -4.78 -2.84 -13.28
N ARG A 63 -4.59 -1.81 -12.46
CA ARG A 63 -4.67 -0.39 -12.86
C ARG A 63 -3.98 0.51 -11.85
N ILE A 64 -3.65 1.73 -12.24
CA ILE A 64 -3.10 2.74 -11.33
C ILE A 64 -4.21 3.32 -10.44
N VAL A 65 -3.90 3.46 -9.16
CA VAL A 65 -4.65 4.25 -8.17
C VAL A 65 -3.67 5.13 -7.40
N LEU A 66 -4.19 6.09 -6.64
CA LEU A 66 -3.36 6.96 -5.81
C LEU A 66 -3.54 6.60 -4.34
N CYS A 67 -2.44 6.37 -3.63
CA CYS A 67 -2.43 6.26 -2.18
C CYS A 67 -2.70 7.65 -1.57
N LYS A 68 -3.74 7.77 -0.74
CA LYS A 68 -4.17 9.04 -0.15
C LYS A 68 -3.92 9.13 1.34
N ASP A 69 -3.85 7.98 2.01
CA ASP A 69 -3.48 7.90 3.41
C ASP A 69 -2.81 6.55 3.70
N MET A 70 -2.05 6.48 4.78
CA MET A 70 -1.22 5.34 5.15
C MET A 70 -1.04 5.27 6.66
N ASN A 71 -1.71 4.30 7.29
CA ASN A 71 -1.48 3.97 8.68
C ASN A 71 -0.40 2.89 8.77
N LEU A 72 0.85 3.34 8.80
CA LEU A 72 2.03 2.49 8.89
C LEU A 72 2.39 2.07 10.32
N GLY A 73 1.45 2.15 11.27
CA GLY A 73 1.67 1.62 12.61
C GLY A 73 1.72 0.10 12.59
N ASP A 74 2.52 -0.49 13.49
CA ASP A 74 2.66 -1.94 13.62
C ASP A 74 1.32 -2.65 13.92
N ASP A 75 0.41 -1.96 14.61
CA ASP A 75 -0.89 -2.50 15.03
C ASP A 75 -1.94 -2.51 13.92
N ALA A 76 -1.90 -1.56 12.99
CA ALA A 76 -2.90 -1.43 11.91
C ALA A 76 -2.31 -1.84 10.55
N GLY A 77 -1.28 -1.14 10.07
CA GLY A 77 -0.58 -1.43 8.83
C GLY A 77 -1.53 -1.50 7.62
N TYR A 78 -2.13 -0.38 7.24
CA TYR A 78 -2.98 -0.29 6.05
C TYR A 78 -2.71 0.96 5.20
N LEU A 79 -3.09 0.88 3.93
CA LEU A 79 -3.01 1.96 2.95
C LEU A 79 -4.41 2.30 2.44
N VAL A 80 -4.66 3.56 2.13
CA VAL A 80 -5.98 4.04 1.71
C VAL A 80 -5.92 4.57 0.28
N PHE A 81 -6.87 4.15 -0.54
CA PHE A 81 -7.17 4.77 -1.82
C PHE A 81 -8.67 4.99 -1.95
N HIS A 82 -9.08 6.01 -2.72
CA HIS A 82 -10.50 6.31 -2.94
C HIS A 82 -10.92 6.00 -4.38
N THR A 83 -12.13 5.49 -4.54
CA THR A 83 -12.65 5.07 -5.85
C THR A 83 -14.17 5.06 -5.89
N ASN A 84 -14.71 4.74 -7.07
CA ASN A 84 -16.12 4.41 -7.25
C ASN A 84 -16.32 2.91 -6.96
N TYR A 85 -17.16 2.59 -5.97
CA TYR A 85 -17.45 1.23 -5.54
C TYR A 85 -18.14 0.40 -6.64
N HIS A 86 -18.86 1.04 -7.55
CA HIS A 86 -19.53 0.36 -8.65
C HIS A 86 -18.59 0.04 -9.81
N GLY A 87 -17.39 0.64 -9.90
CA GLY A 87 -16.45 0.31 -10.97
C GLY A 87 -15.89 -1.11 -10.86
N ARG A 88 -15.26 -1.61 -11.94
CA ARG A 88 -14.73 -3.01 -12.01
C ARG A 88 -13.92 -3.41 -10.77
N LYS A 89 -13.01 -2.54 -10.31
CA LYS A 89 -12.19 -2.79 -9.10
C LYS A 89 -13.01 -2.87 -7.81
N GLY A 90 -14.06 -2.05 -7.69
CA GLY A 90 -14.92 -2.04 -6.49
C GLY A 90 -15.76 -3.31 -6.43
N ARG A 91 -16.33 -3.73 -7.56
CA ARG A 91 -17.03 -5.02 -7.71
C ARG A 91 -16.09 -6.21 -7.43
N ALA A 92 -14.88 -6.19 -7.98
CA ALA A 92 -13.86 -7.20 -7.73
C ALA A 92 -13.51 -7.30 -6.24
N LEU A 93 -13.26 -6.18 -5.56
CA LEU A 93 -12.93 -6.16 -4.13
C LEU A 93 -14.10 -6.57 -3.24
N ALA A 94 -15.34 -6.29 -3.64
CA ALA A 94 -16.54 -6.75 -2.95
C ALA A 94 -16.66 -8.29 -3.00
N ALA A 95 -16.39 -8.89 -4.16
CA ALA A 95 -16.39 -10.35 -4.31
C ALA A 95 -15.17 -11.02 -3.67
N HIS A 96 -13.99 -10.42 -3.83
CA HIS A 96 -12.71 -10.95 -3.39
C HIS A 96 -11.87 -9.85 -2.71
N PRO A 97 -11.78 -9.82 -1.36
CA PRO A 97 -11.01 -8.81 -0.63
C PRO A 97 -9.52 -8.79 -0.97
N ARG A 98 -8.98 -9.88 -1.51
CA ARG A 98 -7.54 -10.04 -1.73
C ARG A 98 -7.08 -9.14 -2.87
N CYS A 99 -6.03 -8.38 -2.61
CA CYS A 99 -5.42 -7.52 -3.61
C CYS A 99 -3.90 -7.38 -3.39
N ALA A 100 -3.24 -6.85 -4.40
CA ALA A 100 -1.85 -6.44 -4.31
C ALA A 100 -1.68 -4.98 -4.72
N LEU A 101 -0.77 -4.28 -4.05
CA LEU A 101 -0.33 -2.92 -4.38
C LEU A 101 1.14 -2.95 -4.76
N VAL A 102 1.53 -2.14 -5.75
CA VAL A 102 2.93 -1.95 -6.14
C VAL A 102 3.25 -0.47 -6.25
N PHE A 103 4.18 -0.01 -5.42
CA PHE A 103 4.89 1.26 -5.64
C PHE A 103 6.18 0.96 -6.39
N HIS A 104 6.46 1.74 -7.41
CA HIS A 104 7.68 1.63 -8.19
C HIS A 104 8.23 3.04 -8.44
N TRP A 105 9.47 3.26 -8.01
CA TRP A 105 10.21 4.49 -8.23
C TRP A 105 11.47 4.13 -9.01
N ASP A 106 11.33 4.12 -10.34
CA ASP A 106 12.35 3.64 -11.29
C ASP A 106 13.68 4.39 -11.12
N ASP A 107 13.63 5.73 -11.03
CA ASP A 107 14.82 6.57 -10.84
C ASP A 107 15.56 6.34 -9.50
N LEU A 108 14.93 5.68 -8.53
CA LEU A 108 15.56 5.28 -7.26
C LEU A 108 15.98 3.80 -7.24
N ASP A 109 15.69 3.04 -8.30
CA ASP A 109 15.77 1.59 -8.29
C ASP A 109 15.06 0.98 -7.07
N LYS A 110 13.87 1.49 -6.70
CA LYS A 110 13.13 1.04 -5.52
C LYS A 110 11.72 0.57 -5.88
N GLN A 111 11.30 -0.53 -5.26
CA GLN A 111 9.95 -1.06 -5.39
C GLN A 111 9.45 -1.58 -4.05
N VAL A 112 8.18 -1.29 -3.74
CA VAL A 112 7.48 -1.85 -2.58
C VAL A 112 6.22 -2.56 -3.04
N ARG A 113 6.13 -3.86 -2.74
CA ARG A 113 4.97 -4.71 -3.02
C ARG A 113 4.24 -5.00 -1.73
N ILE A 114 2.91 -4.86 -1.75
CA ILE A 114 2.06 -5.09 -0.58
C ILE A 114 0.95 -6.04 -0.99
N GLU A 115 0.84 -7.16 -0.30
CA GLU A 115 -0.26 -8.13 -0.47
C GLU A 115 -1.16 -8.02 0.76
N GLY A 116 -2.47 -7.93 0.54
CA GLY A 116 -3.38 -7.61 1.63
C GLY A 116 -4.85 -7.87 1.32
N HIS A 117 -5.68 -7.49 2.27
CA HIS A 117 -7.14 -7.53 2.14
C HIS A 117 -7.68 -6.10 2.15
N ALA A 118 -8.50 -5.74 1.16
CA ALA A 118 -9.22 -4.48 1.13
C ALA A 118 -10.52 -4.56 1.93
N ALA A 119 -10.85 -3.49 2.63
CA ALA A 119 -12.13 -3.25 3.29
C ALA A 119 -12.54 -1.80 3.02
N ARG A 120 -13.84 -1.50 2.91
CA ARG A 120 -14.26 -0.09 2.79
C ARG A 120 -13.78 0.72 4.00
N SER A 121 -13.31 1.93 3.73
CA SER A 121 -13.03 2.92 4.77
C SER A 121 -14.33 3.30 5.49
N PRO A 122 -14.27 3.73 6.76
CA PRO A 122 -15.40 4.36 7.42
C PRO A 122 -15.98 5.50 6.57
N GLU A 123 -17.29 5.68 6.61
CA GLU A 123 -17.97 6.72 5.83
C GLU A 123 -17.40 8.11 6.15
N ALA A 124 -17.21 8.41 7.43
CA ALA A 124 -16.63 9.67 7.89
C ALA A 124 -15.23 9.95 7.31
N GLU A 125 -14.39 8.93 7.10
CA GLU A 125 -13.08 9.08 6.45
C GLU A 125 -13.26 9.41 4.96
N SER A 126 -14.21 8.74 4.30
CA SER A 126 -14.55 9.01 2.90
C SER A 126 -15.14 10.41 2.71
N ASP A 127 -16.00 10.86 3.63
CA ASP A 127 -16.60 12.21 3.62
C ASP A 127 -15.53 13.28 3.86
N ALA A 128 -14.64 13.06 4.83
CA ALA A 128 -13.54 13.98 5.11
C ALA A 128 -12.63 14.14 3.89
N TYR A 129 -12.20 13.04 3.27
CA TYR A 129 -11.35 13.11 2.09
C TYR A 129 -12.11 13.66 0.86
N PHE A 130 -13.40 13.37 0.69
CA PHE A 130 -14.19 13.92 -0.42
C PHE A 130 -14.23 15.45 -0.38
N ARG A 131 -14.39 16.04 0.81
CA ARG A 131 -14.40 17.50 1.00
C ARG A 131 -13.08 18.16 0.61
N THR A 132 -11.94 17.49 0.75
CA THR A 132 -10.64 18.06 0.35
C THR A 132 -10.38 18.04 -1.15
N ARG A 133 -11.24 17.39 -1.96
CA ARG A 133 -11.06 17.31 -3.41
C ARG A 133 -11.46 18.64 -4.06
N ALA A 134 -10.73 19.00 -5.12
CA ALA A 134 -11.10 20.11 -6.01
C ALA A 134 -12.56 19.97 -6.48
N LEU A 135 -13.22 21.10 -6.72
CA LEU A 135 -14.64 21.15 -7.03
C LEU A 135 -14.99 20.29 -8.26
N GLU A 136 -14.18 20.38 -9.31
CA GLU A 136 -14.33 19.62 -10.55
C GLU A 136 -14.20 18.11 -10.31
N SER A 137 -13.31 17.73 -9.38
CA SER A 137 -13.16 16.33 -8.95
C SER A 137 -14.39 15.83 -8.19
N ARG A 138 -15.03 16.68 -7.37
CA ARG A 138 -16.27 16.34 -6.67
C ARG A 138 -17.43 16.17 -7.65
N ILE A 139 -17.57 17.08 -8.62
CA ILE A 139 -18.56 17.01 -9.70
C ILE A 139 -18.35 15.73 -10.54
N GLY A 140 -17.11 15.48 -10.98
CA GLY A 140 -16.79 14.30 -11.79
C GLY A 140 -17.07 12.97 -11.08
N ALA A 141 -17.02 12.92 -9.75
CA ALA A 141 -17.37 11.74 -8.97
C ALA A 141 -18.88 11.41 -9.00
N TRP A 142 -19.73 12.42 -9.14
CA TRP A 142 -21.17 12.26 -9.36
C TRP A 142 -21.48 11.92 -10.82
N ALA A 143 -20.86 12.63 -11.76
CA ALA A 143 -21.17 12.48 -13.18
C ALA A 143 -20.68 11.16 -13.80
N SER A 144 -19.59 10.60 -13.27
CA SER A 144 -18.95 9.41 -13.84
C SER A 144 -19.50 8.09 -13.27
N GLN A 145 -20.18 7.34 -14.13
CA GLN A 145 -20.43 5.90 -13.95
C GLN A 145 -19.15 5.13 -14.33
N GLN A 146 -18.16 5.15 -13.44
CA GLN A 146 -16.82 4.65 -13.74
C GLN A 146 -16.84 3.18 -14.20
N SER A 147 -16.21 2.89 -15.34
CA SER A 147 -16.10 1.55 -15.96
C SER A 147 -17.37 1.03 -16.66
N GLU A 148 -18.42 1.84 -16.79
CA GLU A 148 -19.55 1.54 -17.67
C GLU A 148 -19.28 2.11 -19.08
N PRO A 149 -19.84 1.50 -20.15
CA PRO A 149 -19.80 2.09 -21.49
C PRO A 149 -20.39 3.51 -21.50
N LEU A 150 -19.82 4.36 -22.34
CA LEU A 150 -20.26 5.74 -22.54
C LEU A 150 -20.53 5.95 -24.02
N ASP A 151 -21.74 6.41 -24.34
CA ASP A 151 -22.19 6.59 -25.73
C ASP A 151 -21.36 7.65 -26.47
N SER A 152 -21.07 8.77 -25.81
CA SER A 152 -20.22 9.83 -26.36
C SER A 152 -19.63 10.75 -25.29
N ARG A 153 -18.66 11.59 -25.68
CA ARG A 153 -18.10 12.62 -24.80
C ARG A 153 -19.14 13.66 -24.40
N GLU A 154 -20.04 14.01 -25.31
CA GLU A 154 -21.14 14.94 -25.10
C GLU A 154 -22.11 14.40 -24.03
N ALA A 155 -22.38 13.09 -24.04
CA ALA A 155 -23.19 12.45 -23.00
C ALA A 155 -22.55 12.59 -21.60
N LEU A 156 -21.22 12.47 -21.50
CA LEU A 156 -20.50 12.71 -20.23
C LEU A 156 -20.58 14.18 -19.81
N MET A 157 -20.43 15.11 -20.74
CA MET A 157 -20.56 16.54 -20.44
C MET A 157 -22.00 16.91 -20.03
N GLY A 158 -23.00 16.26 -20.60
CA GLY A 158 -24.40 16.38 -20.17
C GLY A 158 -24.58 15.97 -18.71
N ARG A 159 -24.04 14.81 -18.31
CA ARG A 159 -24.06 14.37 -16.90
C ARG A 159 -23.33 15.34 -15.96
N VAL A 160 -22.24 15.97 -16.42
CA VAL A 160 -21.55 17.02 -15.65
C VAL A 160 -22.46 18.24 -15.45
N ALA A 161 -23.13 18.70 -16.51
CA ALA A 161 -24.08 19.81 -16.43
C ALA A 161 -25.27 19.50 -15.51
N GLU A 162 -25.81 18.28 -15.57
CA GLU A 162 -26.87 17.82 -14.67
C GLU A 162 -26.44 17.89 -13.19
N VAL A 163 -25.20 17.50 -12.88
CA VAL A 163 -24.67 17.58 -11.52
C VAL A 163 -24.50 19.03 -11.06
N ILE A 164 -23.98 19.90 -11.93
CA ILE A 164 -23.83 21.33 -11.66
C ILE A 164 -25.20 21.94 -11.36
N GLN A 165 -26.21 21.65 -12.19
CA GLN A 165 -27.57 22.15 -11.99
C GLN A 165 -28.19 21.58 -10.71
N ARG A 166 -28.06 20.27 -10.47
CA ARG A 166 -28.63 19.58 -9.31
C ARG A 166 -28.16 20.14 -7.98
N PHE A 167 -26.89 20.54 -7.89
CA PHE A 167 -26.29 21.07 -6.67
C PHE A 167 -26.09 22.59 -6.72
N GLU A 168 -26.70 23.26 -7.70
CA GLU A 168 -26.64 24.72 -7.87
C GLU A 168 -25.20 25.27 -7.82
N VAL A 169 -24.27 24.56 -8.44
CA VAL A 169 -22.84 24.86 -8.35
C VAL A 169 -22.50 26.08 -9.20
N ASP A 170 -21.94 27.09 -8.57
CA ASP A 170 -21.32 28.21 -9.27
C ASP A 170 -19.82 27.97 -9.43
N LEU A 171 -19.39 27.69 -10.67
CA LEU A 171 -17.99 27.44 -11.03
C LEU A 171 -17.11 28.69 -10.94
N PHE A 172 -17.69 29.88 -10.88
CA PHE A 172 -16.97 31.15 -10.85
C PHE A 172 -17.03 31.84 -9.48
N SER A 173 -17.67 31.21 -8.49
CA SER A 173 -17.75 31.73 -7.13
C SER A 173 -16.49 31.42 -6.33
N ASP A 174 -16.00 32.41 -5.59
CA ASP A 174 -14.99 32.22 -4.54
C ASP A 174 -15.58 31.58 -3.27
N ARG A 175 -16.90 31.39 -3.20
CA ARG A 175 -17.57 30.76 -2.05
C ARG A 175 -17.42 29.25 -2.11
N GLU A 176 -17.28 28.63 -0.94
CA GLU A 176 -17.24 27.17 -0.84
C GLU A 176 -18.54 26.54 -1.38
N GLN A 177 -18.38 25.70 -2.41
CA GLN A 177 -19.47 24.95 -3.01
C GLN A 177 -19.61 23.59 -2.31
N VAL A 178 -20.73 23.37 -1.61
CA VAL A 178 -20.97 22.14 -0.85
C VAL A 178 -21.66 21.11 -1.72
N ILE A 179 -20.90 20.09 -2.13
CA ILE A 179 -21.42 18.92 -2.84
C ILE A 179 -21.26 17.72 -1.88
N PRO A 180 -22.33 16.97 -1.55
CA PRO A 180 -22.22 15.79 -0.72
C PRO A 180 -21.45 14.68 -1.46
N ARG A 181 -20.81 13.78 -0.73
CA ARG A 181 -20.17 12.61 -1.33
C ARG A 181 -21.24 11.71 -1.97
N PRO A 182 -21.06 11.23 -3.22
CA PRO A 182 -21.96 10.23 -3.78
C PRO A 182 -21.92 8.93 -2.97
N PRO A 183 -23.06 8.23 -2.79
CA PRO A 183 -23.12 6.99 -2.00
C PRO A 183 -22.24 5.87 -2.59
N HIS A 184 -22.07 5.86 -3.92
CA HIS A 184 -21.23 4.91 -4.63
C HIS A 184 -19.73 5.25 -4.64
N TRP A 185 -19.29 6.29 -3.93
CA TRP A 185 -17.89 6.72 -3.91
C TRP A 185 -17.32 6.72 -2.50
N GLY A 186 -16.09 6.23 -2.32
CA GLY A 186 -15.40 6.30 -1.04
C GLY A 186 -14.06 5.56 -1.01
N GLY A 187 -13.53 5.37 0.20
CA GLY A 187 -12.21 4.79 0.44
C GLY A 187 -12.21 3.27 0.57
N PHE A 188 -11.10 2.65 0.23
CA PHE A 188 -10.73 1.30 0.66
C PHE A 188 -9.45 1.37 1.49
N ARG A 189 -9.46 0.72 2.65
CA ARG A 189 -8.27 0.40 3.45
C ARG A 189 -7.75 -0.97 3.04
N VAL A 190 -6.53 -1.04 2.54
CA VAL A 190 -5.81 -2.28 2.22
C VAL A 190 -4.92 -2.65 3.39
N TRP A 191 -5.32 -3.67 4.13
CA TRP A 191 -4.60 -4.18 5.29
C TRP A 191 -3.48 -5.10 4.83
N ALA A 192 -2.23 -4.72 5.10
CA ALA A 192 -1.07 -5.46 4.64
C ALA A 192 -0.95 -6.79 5.40
N ARG A 193 -0.91 -7.90 4.67
CA ARG A 193 -0.57 -9.23 5.17
C ARG A 193 0.91 -9.52 4.92
N ALA A 194 1.42 -9.14 3.75
CA ALA A 194 2.82 -9.23 3.40
C ALA A 194 3.30 -7.93 2.75
N VAL A 195 4.54 -7.57 3.04
CA VAL A 195 5.24 -6.46 2.40
C VAL A 195 6.58 -6.96 1.94
N GLU A 196 6.92 -6.67 0.70
CA GLU A 196 8.23 -6.92 0.12
C GLU A 196 8.82 -5.59 -0.32
N VAL A 197 10.08 -5.36 0.04
CA VAL A 197 10.87 -4.25 -0.47
C VAL A 197 11.95 -4.81 -1.38
N TRP A 198 12.21 -4.09 -2.47
CA TRP A 198 13.21 -4.41 -3.47
C TRP A 198 14.01 -3.15 -3.75
N VAL A 199 15.34 -3.30 -3.80
CA VAL A 199 16.25 -2.23 -4.21
C VAL A 199 17.26 -2.77 -5.24
N GLY A 200 17.55 -1.96 -6.25
CA GLY A 200 18.55 -2.27 -7.27
C GLY A 200 19.93 -2.44 -6.65
N GLY A 201 20.68 -3.42 -7.16
CA GLY A 201 22.08 -3.61 -6.81
C GLY A 201 22.93 -3.82 -8.06
N PRO A 202 24.26 -3.64 -7.95
CA PRO A 202 25.15 -3.67 -9.10
C PRO A 202 25.10 -5.02 -9.82
N GLY A 203 25.23 -5.01 -11.14
CA GLY A 203 25.23 -6.26 -11.92
C GLY A 203 23.92 -7.05 -11.88
N ARG A 204 22.78 -6.40 -11.58
CA ARG A 204 21.45 -7.02 -11.41
C ARG A 204 21.34 -7.96 -10.21
N VAL A 205 22.26 -7.83 -9.26
CA VAL A 205 22.21 -8.53 -7.97
C VAL A 205 21.39 -7.66 -7.02
N HIS A 206 20.08 -7.75 -7.13
CA HIS A 206 19.13 -6.94 -6.36
C HIS A 206 18.99 -7.43 -4.92
N ASP A 207 18.69 -6.53 -3.99
CA ASP A 207 18.42 -6.88 -2.60
C ASP A 207 16.91 -6.86 -2.32
N ARG A 208 16.45 -7.87 -1.58
CA ARG A 208 15.02 -8.14 -1.34
C ARG A 208 14.79 -8.63 0.06
N ALA A 209 13.84 -8.01 0.74
CA ALA A 209 13.35 -8.46 2.04
C ALA A 209 11.83 -8.54 2.04
N ARG A 210 11.30 -9.56 2.73
CA ARG A 210 9.86 -9.82 2.84
C ARG A 210 9.45 -10.01 4.29
N TRP A 211 8.40 -9.28 4.69
CA TRP A 211 7.75 -9.35 6.00
C TRP A 211 6.35 -9.92 5.84
N GLU A 212 6.00 -10.89 6.69
CA GLU A 212 4.67 -11.53 6.66
C GLU A 212 4.04 -11.61 8.04
N ARG A 213 2.77 -11.21 8.15
CA ARG A 213 1.91 -11.36 9.33
C ARG A 213 0.60 -12.05 8.98
N SER A 214 -0.07 -12.59 10.00
CA SER A 214 -1.47 -13.00 9.87
C SER A 214 -2.39 -11.81 10.12
N LEU A 215 -3.53 -11.76 9.42
CA LEU A 215 -4.63 -10.83 9.71
C LEU A 215 -5.74 -11.64 10.39
N ALA A 216 -6.20 -11.20 11.56
CA ALA A 216 -7.34 -11.83 12.23
C ALA A 216 -8.65 -11.19 11.76
N PRO A 217 -9.67 -11.98 11.43
CA PRO A 217 -10.99 -11.42 11.15
C PRO A 217 -11.62 -10.85 12.43
N VAL A 218 -12.36 -9.75 12.31
CA VAL A 218 -13.28 -9.29 13.37
C VAL A 218 -14.56 -10.14 13.31
N PRO A 219 -14.96 -10.82 14.40
CA PRO A 219 -16.22 -11.56 14.46
C PRO A 219 -17.45 -10.65 14.33
N ARG A 220 -18.52 -11.15 13.70
CA ARG A 220 -19.82 -10.45 13.60
C ARG A 220 -20.50 -10.37 14.97
N GLY A 221 -21.11 -9.23 15.28
CA GLY A 221 -22.12 -9.12 16.35
C GLY A 221 -21.59 -9.02 17.77
N GLY A 222 -21.54 -7.80 18.28
CA GLY A 222 -21.26 -7.49 19.69
C GLY A 222 -21.62 -6.04 19.97
N GLY A 223 -22.88 -5.68 19.75
CA GLY A 223 -23.40 -4.41 20.23
C GLY A 223 -23.35 -4.39 21.76
N GLY A 224 -22.75 -3.33 22.32
CA GLY A 224 -22.90 -2.95 23.72
C GLY A 224 -21.98 -3.67 24.71
N ALA A 225 -20.88 -3.00 25.07
CA ALA A 225 -20.53 -2.63 26.45
C ALA A 225 -19.05 -2.28 26.53
N SER A 226 -18.77 -0.99 26.72
CA SER A 226 -17.52 -0.54 27.32
C SER A 226 -17.35 -1.22 28.68
N THR A 227 -16.29 -2.00 28.88
CA THR A 227 -15.80 -2.33 30.22
C THR A 227 -14.29 -2.09 30.24
N PRO A 228 -13.76 -1.26 31.16
CA PRO A 228 -12.34 -0.96 31.20
C PRO A 228 -11.59 -2.16 31.78
N ALA A 229 -10.78 -2.83 30.96
CA ALA A 229 -9.89 -3.87 31.43
C ALA A 229 -8.70 -3.23 32.19
N ARG A 230 -8.86 -3.03 33.49
CA ARG A 230 -7.73 -3.00 34.43
C ARG A 230 -7.22 -4.44 34.57
N GLY A 231 -6.06 -4.73 33.98
CA GLY A 231 -5.42 -6.04 34.08
C GLY A 231 -3.91 -5.92 33.94
N ARG A 232 -3.21 -6.04 35.07
CA ARG A 232 -1.77 -5.90 35.24
C ARG A 232 -0.98 -6.74 34.23
N ALA A 233 -0.04 -6.11 33.53
CA ALA A 233 1.03 -6.81 32.83
C ALA A 233 1.89 -7.54 33.88
N ARG A 234 1.76 -8.86 33.96
CA ARG A 234 2.75 -9.71 34.63
C ARG A 234 3.88 -9.95 33.66
N GLY A 235 5.10 -9.63 34.09
CA GLY A 235 6.31 -9.67 33.29
C GLY A 235 6.63 -11.08 32.78
N CYS A 236 7.11 -11.14 31.55
CA CYS A 236 7.86 -12.30 31.06
C CYS A 236 9.33 -12.02 31.36
N SER A 237 9.89 -12.88 32.21
CA SER A 237 11.27 -12.83 32.69
C SER A 237 12.27 -12.99 31.55
N ARG A 238 13.36 -12.22 31.65
CA ARG A 238 14.61 -12.43 30.94
C ARG A 238 15.31 -13.62 31.58
N ASP A 239 15.71 -14.60 30.77
CA ASP A 239 16.79 -15.51 31.13
C ASP A 239 17.41 -16.08 29.85
N TRP A 240 18.68 -15.75 29.62
CA TRP A 240 19.60 -16.55 28.81
C TRP A 240 20.99 -16.45 29.46
N GLY A 241 21.33 -17.48 30.23
CA GLY A 241 22.66 -17.73 30.77
C GLY A 241 23.61 -18.25 29.69
N GLY A 242 24.89 -17.90 29.82
CA GLY A 242 25.95 -18.29 28.87
C GLY A 242 26.90 -19.40 29.35
N ARG A 243 27.67 -19.94 28.40
CA ARG A 243 29.10 -20.40 28.43
C ARG A 243 29.43 -21.06 27.05
N ARG A 244 30.44 -20.60 26.29
CA ARG A 244 31.90 -20.96 26.21
C ARG A 244 32.14 -22.47 25.92
N GLU A 245 33.08 -22.97 25.10
CA GLU A 245 34.20 -22.49 24.25
C GLU A 245 34.80 -23.73 23.50
N GLY A 246 35.58 -23.49 22.43
CA GLY A 246 36.71 -24.34 21.94
C GLY A 246 36.46 -25.21 20.68
N HIS A 247 37.39 -25.49 19.76
CA HIS A 247 38.73 -24.98 19.41
C HIS A 247 39.14 -25.52 18.00
N ARG A 248 39.85 -24.69 17.20
CA ARG A 248 40.91 -24.93 16.17
C ARG A 248 40.77 -25.93 14.98
N GLY A 249 41.21 -25.45 13.81
CA GLY A 249 41.84 -26.21 12.70
C GLY A 249 42.01 -25.36 11.43
N ILE A 250 43.22 -25.29 10.85
CA ILE A 250 43.63 -24.45 9.69
C ILE A 250 44.05 -25.35 8.49
N GLU A 251 43.47 -25.04 7.30
CA GLU A 251 43.93 -25.11 5.86
C GLU A 251 44.46 -26.41 5.19
N PRO A 252 44.57 -26.53 3.82
CA PRO A 252 44.50 -25.51 2.73
C PRO A 252 43.72 -25.84 1.41
N THR A 253 43.45 -24.76 0.65
CA THR A 253 43.35 -24.53 -0.82
C THR A 253 42.57 -25.44 -1.80
N SER A 254 41.65 -24.84 -2.56
CA SER A 254 41.55 -24.98 -4.04
C SER A 254 40.68 -23.86 -4.65
N HIS A 255 41.03 -23.43 -5.86
CA HIS A 255 40.30 -22.42 -6.64
C HIS A 255 38.86 -22.85 -6.93
N GLN A 256 37.88 -22.01 -6.61
CA GLN A 256 36.58 -22.06 -7.25
C GLN A 256 36.20 -20.68 -7.78
N VAL A 257 35.98 -20.66 -9.09
CA VAL A 257 35.27 -19.63 -9.82
C VAL A 257 33.99 -19.32 -9.06
N GLY A 258 33.78 -18.05 -8.70
CA GLY A 258 32.70 -17.63 -7.83
C GLY A 258 31.35 -18.12 -8.32
N ASP A 259 30.82 -19.14 -7.66
CA ASP A 259 29.41 -19.49 -7.70
C ASP A 259 28.66 -18.23 -7.30
N LYS A 260 27.89 -17.66 -8.24
CA LYS A 260 26.92 -16.63 -7.91
C LYS A 260 25.94 -17.28 -6.94
N GLU A 261 26.09 -17.04 -5.64
CA GLU A 261 25.09 -17.43 -4.68
C GLU A 261 23.73 -16.93 -5.20
N PRO A 262 22.71 -17.81 -5.30
CA PRO A 262 21.43 -17.39 -5.81
C PRO A 262 20.91 -16.27 -4.89
N VAL A 263 20.49 -15.16 -5.48
CA VAL A 263 19.89 -14.03 -4.74
C VAL A 263 18.76 -14.56 -3.86
N ARG A 264 19.00 -14.70 -2.56
CA ARG A 264 18.03 -15.22 -1.60
C ARG A 264 17.19 -14.06 -1.09
N ILE A 265 15.86 -14.18 -1.13
CA ILE A 265 14.97 -13.25 -0.44
C ILE A 265 15.18 -13.43 1.06
N ARG A 266 15.57 -12.37 1.76
CA ARG A 266 15.67 -12.36 3.22
C ARG A 266 14.26 -12.32 3.81
N ASN A 267 13.77 -13.48 4.24
CA ASN A 267 12.45 -13.64 4.83
C ASN A 267 12.47 -13.32 6.33
N ARG A 268 11.53 -12.51 6.79
CA ARG A 268 11.34 -12.25 8.22
C ARG A 268 9.87 -12.41 8.61
N LYS A 269 9.63 -13.18 9.68
CA LYS A 269 8.31 -13.19 10.31
C LYS A 269 8.04 -11.82 10.94
N TRP A 270 6.96 -11.18 10.52
CA TRP A 270 6.44 -9.97 11.14
C TRP A 270 5.67 -10.39 12.40
N ARG A 271 6.42 -10.63 13.47
CA ARG A 271 5.87 -11.23 14.70
C ARG A 271 5.25 -10.15 15.58
N ARG A 272 3.91 -10.18 15.72
CA ARG A 272 3.24 -9.72 16.94
C ARG A 272 1.92 -10.46 17.17
N CYS A 273 1.63 -10.69 18.46
CA CYS A 273 0.34 -11.14 18.97
C CYS A 273 -0.30 -10.02 19.81
N PRO A 274 -1.62 -9.78 19.71
CA PRO A 274 -2.53 -10.39 18.75
C PRO A 274 -2.35 -9.81 17.33
N PRO A 275 -2.74 -10.56 16.28
CA PRO A 275 -2.73 -10.06 14.90
C PRO A 275 -3.68 -8.85 14.73
N PRO A 276 -3.42 -7.98 13.72
CA PRO A 276 -4.32 -6.89 13.36
C PRO A 276 -5.71 -7.41 13.04
N ARG A 277 -6.71 -6.67 13.50
CA ARG A 277 -8.11 -6.99 13.28
C ARG A 277 -8.59 -6.41 11.95
N PHE A 278 -8.87 -7.29 11.00
CA PHE A 278 -9.46 -6.97 9.70
C PHE A 278 -11.00 -7.06 9.78
N PRO A 279 -11.74 -5.98 9.47
CA PRO A 279 -13.19 -6.05 9.43
C PRO A 279 -13.63 -6.87 8.21
N LEU A 280 -14.14 -8.08 8.44
CA LEU A 280 -14.59 -8.96 7.36
C LEU A 280 -15.85 -8.40 6.64
N ASP A 281 -16.63 -7.57 7.33
CA ASP A 281 -17.99 -7.18 6.92
C ASP A 281 -18.08 -5.90 6.08
N ALA A 282 -16.98 -5.17 5.89
CA ALA A 282 -17.00 -3.88 5.18
C ALA A 282 -17.17 -3.99 3.65
N LEU A 283 -17.42 -5.18 3.11
CA LEU A 283 -17.50 -5.45 1.67
C LEU A 283 -18.91 -5.77 1.16
N MET A 284 -19.87 -6.07 2.05
CA MET A 284 -21.19 -6.60 1.68
C MET A 284 -22.40 -5.70 2.02
N ALA A 285 -22.19 -4.40 2.27
CA ALA A 285 -23.29 -3.42 2.36
C ALA A 285 -23.29 -2.50 1.15
#